data_AF-Q328H6-F1
#
_entry.id   AF-Q328H6-F1
#
_cell.length_a   1.000
_cell.length_b   1.000
_cell.length_c   1.000
_cell.angle_alpha   90.00
_cell.angle_beta   90.00
_cell.angle_gamma   90.00
#
_symmetry.space_group_name_H-M   'P 1'
#
loop_
_entity.id
_entity.type
_entity.pdbx_description
1 polymer ?
#
loop_
_entity_poly.entity_id
_entity_poly.type
_entity_poly.pdbx_seq_one_letter_code
_entity_poly.pdbx_strand_id
1 'polypeptide(L)'
;MPFVFSAIVTKVIVEIPLPPGKISVQSSALQDDLQTRLFTGDGPNSPEPDMSWIILVIAGLLEVVWAVGLKYTHGFSRLTPSVITVTAMIVSMALLSWAMKSLPVGTAYAVWTGIGAVGAAITGIVLLGESANPMRLASLALIVLGIIGLKLSTH
;
A
#
# COMPACT_ATOMS: atom_id res chain seq x y z
N MET A 1 -0.89 -12.33 -21.90
CA MET A 1 -1.24 -13.24 -20.78
C MET A 1 -2.03 -12.49 -19.68
N PRO A 2 -3.26 -12.01 -19.95
CA PRO A 2 -4.03 -11.16 -19.00
C PRO A 2 -4.89 -11.94 -17.98
N PHE A 3 -4.94 -13.27 -18.03
CA PHE A 3 -5.89 -14.07 -17.24
C PHE A 3 -5.46 -14.39 -15.81
N VAL A 4 -4.18 -14.25 -15.46
CA VAL A 4 -3.68 -14.56 -14.09
C VAL A 4 -3.97 -13.42 -13.10
N PHE A 5 -4.07 -12.18 -13.57
CA PHE A 5 -4.28 -11.00 -12.72
C PHE A 5 -5.73 -10.84 -12.21
N SER A 6 -6.73 -11.32 -12.94
CA SER A 6 -8.16 -11.24 -12.52
C SER A 6 -8.54 -12.26 -11.44
N ALA A 7 -7.84 -13.39 -11.38
CA ALA A 7 -8.15 -14.48 -10.44
C ALA A 7 -7.70 -14.17 -9.00
N ILE A 8 -6.63 -13.39 -8.83
CA ILE A 8 -6.08 -13.03 -7.51
C ILE A 8 -6.94 -11.96 -6.83
N VAL A 9 -7.44 -10.97 -7.58
CA VAL A 9 -8.31 -9.92 -7.04
C VAL A 9 -9.68 -10.46 -6.62
N THR A 10 -10.20 -11.47 -7.34
CA THR A 10 -11.54 -12.02 -7.08
C THR A 10 -11.55 -13.02 -5.90
N LYS A 11 -10.47 -13.78 -5.67
CA LYS A 11 -10.42 -14.78 -4.58
C LYS A 11 -10.26 -14.21 -3.17
N VAL A 12 -9.74 -12.99 -3.03
CA VAL A 12 -9.49 -12.38 -1.70
C VAL A 12 -10.75 -11.73 -1.11
N ILE A 13 -11.78 -11.46 -1.92
CA ILE A 13 -13.00 -10.73 -1.48
C ILE A 13 -14.15 -11.68 -1.06
N VAL A 14 -14.12 -12.97 -1.42
CA VAL A 14 -15.31 -13.84 -1.32
C VAL A 14 -15.24 -14.91 -0.22
N GLU A 15 -14.08 -15.18 0.37
CA GLU A 15 -13.86 -16.42 1.15
C GLU A 15 -13.37 -16.14 2.59
N ILE A 16 -14.27 -15.62 3.45
CA ILE A 16 -14.09 -15.67 4.91
C ILE A 16 -15.29 -16.42 5.53
N PRO A 17 -15.09 -17.67 6.00
CA PRO A 17 -16.13 -18.42 6.70
C PRO A 17 -16.25 -17.94 8.16
N LEU A 18 -17.47 -17.56 8.58
CA LEU A 18 -17.75 -17.21 9.97
C LEU A 18 -18.05 -18.46 10.83
N PRO A 19 -17.40 -18.66 11.99
CA PRO A 19 -17.67 -19.78 12.89
C PRO A 19 -18.96 -19.60 13.71
N PRO A 20 -19.72 -20.68 14.02
CA PRO A 20 -20.97 -20.59 14.76
C PRO A 20 -20.80 -20.58 16.30
N GLY A 21 -21.38 -19.54 16.93
CA GLY A 21 -22.14 -19.56 18.20
C GLY A 21 -21.61 -20.26 19.46
N LYS A 22 -21.13 -19.47 20.44
CA LYS A 22 -21.36 -19.69 21.88
C LYS A 22 -21.63 -18.35 22.57
N ILE A 23 -22.89 -18.10 22.95
CA ILE A 23 -23.36 -16.89 23.64
C ILE A 23 -23.92 -17.32 25.00
N SER A 24 -23.28 -16.92 26.12
CA SER A 24 -24.00 -16.71 27.40
C SER A 24 -23.22 -16.05 28.56
N VAL A 25 -21.89 -15.80 28.50
CA VAL A 25 -21.15 -15.12 29.61
C VAL A 25 -20.22 -13.98 29.15
N GLN A 26 -20.16 -13.69 27.85
CA GLN A 26 -19.23 -12.72 27.27
C GLN A 26 -19.81 -11.31 27.08
N SER A 27 -21.07 -11.05 27.50
CA SER A 27 -21.80 -9.84 27.08
C SER A 27 -21.23 -8.53 27.62
N SER A 28 -20.71 -8.48 28.86
CA SER A 28 -20.13 -7.24 29.42
C SER A 28 -18.78 -6.91 28.80
N ALA A 29 -17.86 -7.88 28.75
CA ALA A 29 -16.56 -7.70 28.12
C ALA A 29 -16.68 -7.45 26.60
N LEU A 30 -17.67 -8.08 25.94
CA LEU A 30 -18.00 -7.80 24.54
C LEU A 30 -18.60 -6.40 24.38
N GLN A 31 -19.45 -5.93 25.31
CA GLN A 31 -19.96 -4.56 25.27
C GLN A 31 -18.83 -3.54 25.43
N ASP A 32 -17.89 -3.77 26.33
CA ASP A 32 -16.72 -2.89 26.51
C ASP A 32 -15.81 -2.90 25.28
N ASP A 33 -15.54 -4.07 24.69
CA ASP A 33 -14.78 -4.20 23.43
C ASP A 33 -15.53 -3.53 22.27
N LEU A 34 -16.84 -3.73 22.14
CA LEU A 34 -17.65 -3.08 21.09
C LEU A 34 -17.74 -1.57 21.30
N GLN A 35 -17.91 -1.08 22.53
CA GLN A 35 -17.85 0.36 22.83
C GLN A 35 -16.48 0.90 22.46
N THR A 36 -15.41 0.24 22.89
CA THR A 36 -14.03 0.63 22.55
C THR A 36 -13.84 0.69 21.04
N ARG A 37 -14.25 -0.34 20.29
CA ARG A 37 -14.19 -0.38 18.81
C ARG A 37 -15.07 0.66 18.13
N LEU A 38 -16.24 0.97 18.69
CA LEU A 38 -17.09 2.05 18.21
C LEU A 38 -16.43 3.42 18.44
N PHE A 39 -15.70 3.59 19.54
CA PHE A 39 -14.95 4.81 19.85
C PHE A 39 -13.65 4.94 19.07
N THR A 40 -12.89 3.85 18.88
CA THR A 40 -11.60 3.87 18.15
C THR A 40 -11.78 3.73 16.64
N GLY A 41 -12.96 3.36 16.17
CA GLY A 41 -13.21 3.09 14.74
C GLY A 41 -12.62 1.76 14.26
N ASP A 42 -12.09 0.94 15.18
CA ASP A 42 -11.52 -0.38 14.90
C ASP A 42 -12.63 -1.42 14.69
N GLY A 43 -13.33 -1.31 13.55
CA GLY A 43 -14.23 -2.37 13.11
C GLY A 43 -13.47 -3.68 12.82
N PRO A 44 -14.14 -4.83 12.73
CA PRO A 44 -13.52 -6.13 12.40
C PRO A 44 -12.79 -6.17 11.03
N ASN A 45 -12.80 -5.07 10.27
CA ASN A 45 -12.14 -4.90 8.99
C ASN A 45 -10.98 -3.88 9.04
N SER A 46 -10.56 -3.41 10.22
CA SER A 46 -9.29 -2.67 10.34
C SER A 46 -8.13 -3.65 10.16
N PRO A 47 -7.11 -3.30 9.37
CA PRO A 47 -5.96 -4.16 9.22
C PRO A 47 -5.15 -4.13 10.52
N GLU A 48 -4.79 -5.31 11.03
CA GLU A 48 -3.80 -5.46 12.09
C GLU A 48 -2.56 -4.59 11.78
N PRO A 49 -1.86 -4.02 12.78
CA PRO A 49 -0.71 -3.15 12.54
C PRO A 49 0.33 -3.74 11.58
N ASP A 50 0.59 -5.05 11.69
CA ASP A 50 1.50 -5.78 10.80
C ASP A 50 0.97 -5.89 9.36
N MET A 51 -0.33 -6.12 9.20
CA MET A 51 -0.98 -6.16 7.88
C MET A 51 -0.96 -4.78 7.22
N SER A 52 -1.06 -3.70 8.00
CA SER A 52 -1.01 -2.32 7.50
C SER A 52 0.33 -1.99 6.85
N TRP A 53 1.44 -2.48 7.42
CA TRP A 53 2.77 -2.34 6.80
C TRP A 53 2.89 -3.09 5.49
N ILE A 54 2.32 -4.30 5.39
CA ILE A 54 2.31 -5.06 4.13
C ILE A 54 1.48 -4.34 3.07
N ILE A 55 0.27 -3.88 3.44
CA ILE A 55 -0.59 -3.07 2.57
C ILE A 55 0.15 -1.83 2.08
N LEU A 56 0.89 -1.16 2.97
CA LEU A 56 1.66 0.04 2.65
C LEU A 56 2.79 -0.23 1.65
N VAL A 57 3.52 -1.33 1.82
CA VAL A 57 4.56 -1.75 0.86
C VAL A 57 3.94 -2.04 -0.51
N ILE A 58 2.80 -2.75 -0.55
CA ILE A 58 2.08 -3.01 -1.80
C ILE A 58 1.60 -1.69 -2.43
N ALA A 59 1.08 -0.75 -1.63
CA ALA A 59 0.68 0.56 -2.10
C ALA A 59 1.85 1.31 -2.75
N GLY A 60 3.03 1.29 -2.14
CA GLY A 60 4.26 1.90 -2.66
C GLY A 60 4.76 1.22 -3.94
N LEU A 61 4.66 -0.12 -4.06
CA LEU A 61 5.01 -0.82 -5.30
C LEU A 61 4.07 -0.46 -6.45
N LEU A 62 2.77 -0.34 -6.19
CA LEU A 62 1.82 0.15 -7.19
C LEU A 62 2.10 1.61 -7.57
N GLU A 63 2.64 2.40 -6.64
CA GLU A 63 3.09 3.77 -6.94
C GLU A 63 4.16 3.78 -8.02
N VAL A 64 5.17 2.93 -7.90
CA VAL A 64 6.21 2.74 -8.92
C VAL A 64 5.59 2.36 -10.27
N VAL A 65 4.60 1.45 -10.27
CA VAL A 65 3.93 0.99 -11.49
C VAL A 65 3.24 2.14 -12.21
N TRP A 66 2.45 2.97 -11.51
CA TRP A 66 1.75 4.07 -12.18
C TRP A 66 2.70 5.23 -12.51
N ALA A 67 3.70 5.53 -11.67
CA ALA A 67 4.68 6.57 -11.93
C ALA A 67 5.50 6.28 -13.19
N VAL A 68 5.98 5.04 -13.35
CA VAL A 68 6.69 4.58 -14.55
C VAL A 68 5.72 4.43 -15.73
N GLY A 69 4.50 3.93 -15.46
CA GLY A 69 3.43 3.76 -16.45
C GLY A 69 3.08 5.04 -17.20
N LEU A 70 3.11 6.20 -16.51
CA LEU A 70 2.90 7.52 -17.11
C LEU A 70 3.83 7.80 -18.30
N LYS A 71 5.07 7.30 -18.27
CA LYS A 71 6.02 7.46 -19.39
C LYS A 71 5.54 6.77 -20.67
N TYR A 72 4.80 5.67 -20.54
CA TYR A 72 4.33 4.84 -21.64
C TYR A 72 2.94 5.24 -22.16
N THR A 73 2.19 6.09 -21.45
CA THR A 73 0.86 6.54 -21.90
C THR A 73 0.95 7.47 -23.13
N HIS A 74 2.10 8.11 -23.35
CA HIS A 74 2.29 9.17 -24.35
C HIS A 74 1.20 10.25 -24.25
N GLY A 75 1.06 10.84 -23.07
CA GLY A 75 0.02 11.84 -22.80
C GLY A 75 -1.39 11.23 -22.89
N PHE A 76 -1.56 10.00 -22.43
CA PHE A 76 -2.82 9.24 -22.48
C PHE A 76 -3.33 8.88 -23.89
N SER A 77 -2.48 9.00 -24.92
CA SER A 77 -2.83 8.60 -26.29
C SER A 77 -2.91 7.08 -26.47
N ARG A 78 -2.18 6.31 -25.66
CA ARG A 78 -2.18 4.84 -25.70
C ARG A 78 -3.13 4.27 -24.64
N LEU A 79 -4.21 3.62 -25.08
CA LEU A 79 -5.26 3.13 -24.18
C LEU A 79 -4.75 2.11 -23.15
N THR A 80 -4.01 1.10 -23.57
CA THR A 80 -3.52 0.02 -22.68
C THR A 80 -2.67 0.53 -21.51
N PRO A 81 -1.55 1.26 -21.73
CA PRO A 81 -0.76 1.79 -20.61
C PRO A 81 -1.53 2.82 -19.78
N SER A 82 -2.48 3.55 -20.38
CA SER A 82 -3.32 4.50 -19.65
C SER A 82 -4.24 3.79 -18.65
N VAL A 83 -4.93 2.74 -19.08
CA VAL A 83 -5.80 1.94 -18.21
C VAL A 83 -5.01 1.32 -17.07
N ILE A 84 -3.83 0.74 -17.36
CA ILE A 84 -2.94 0.17 -16.33
C ILE A 84 -2.52 1.24 -15.32
N THR A 85 -2.07 2.40 -15.80
CA THR A 85 -1.60 3.52 -14.96
C THR A 85 -2.71 4.03 -14.04
N VAL A 86 -3.89 4.30 -14.59
CA VAL A 86 -5.03 4.80 -13.81
C VAL A 86 -5.51 3.77 -12.79
N THR A 87 -5.57 2.49 -13.19
CA THR A 87 -5.96 1.41 -12.27
C THR A 87 -4.96 1.28 -11.12
N ALA A 88 -3.66 1.24 -11.42
CA ALA A 88 -2.60 1.16 -10.42
C ALA A 88 -2.61 2.38 -9.48
N MET A 89 -2.87 3.58 -9.99
CA MET A 89 -3.01 4.80 -9.20
C MET A 89 -4.17 4.70 -8.20
N ILE A 90 -5.36 4.31 -8.66
CA ILE A 90 -6.56 4.18 -7.81
C ILE A 90 -6.33 3.12 -6.73
N VAL A 91 -5.82 1.93 -7.11
CA VAL A 91 -5.55 0.85 -6.15
C VAL A 91 -4.46 1.25 -5.16
N SER A 92 -3.38 1.91 -5.61
CA SER A 92 -2.32 2.42 -4.73
C SER A 92 -2.87 3.39 -3.68
N MET A 93 -3.69 4.37 -4.09
CA MET A 93 -4.32 5.33 -3.18
C MET A 93 -5.29 4.67 -2.21
N ALA A 94 -6.07 3.67 -2.67
CA ALA A 94 -6.99 2.93 -1.82
C ALA A 94 -6.26 2.12 -0.74
N LEU A 95 -5.17 1.43 -1.11
CA LEU A 95 -4.33 0.68 -0.16
C LEU A 95 -3.63 1.61 0.83
N LEU A 96 -3.09 2.75 0.37
CA LEU A 96 -2.53 3.77 1.25
C LEU A 96 -3.58 4.27 2.25
N SER A 97 -4.79 4.60 1.78
CA SER A 97 -5.89 5.02 2.64
C SER A 97 -6.26 3.95 3.67
N TRP A 98 -6.12 2.67 3.33
CA TRP A 98 -6.41 1.58 4.25
C TRP A 98 -5.30 1.41 5.29
N ALA A 99 -4.02 1.48 4.88
CA ALA A 99 -2.87 1.42 5.79
C ALA A 99 -2.86 2.58 6.81
N MET A 100 -3.30 3.77 6.38
CA MET A 100 -3.43 4.96 7.24
C MET A 100 -4.53 4.83 8.31
N LYS A 101 -5.36 3.79 8.29
CA LYS A 101 -6.29 3.54 9.40
C LYS A 101 -5.58 3.12 10.68
N SER A 102 -4.45 2.41 10.56
CA SER A 102 -3.71 1.89 11.71
C SER A 102 -2.33 2.53 11.87
N LEU A 103 -1.79 3.16 10.81
CA LEU A 103 -0.48 3.82 10.84
C LEU A 103 -0.60 5.35 10.88
N PRO A 104 0.30 6.06 11.59
CA PRO A 104 0.34 7.52 11.54
C PRO A 104 0.48 8.03 10.11
N VAL A 105 -0.31 9.05 9.74
CA VAL A 105 -0.33 9.62 8.38
C VAL A 105 1.06 10.02 7.87
N GLY A 106 1.90 10.62 8.73
CA GLY A 106 3.25 11.03 8.38
C GLY A 106 4.15 9.84 8.04
N THR A 107 4.11 8.78 8.86
CA THR A 107 4.86 7.55 8.62
C THR A 107 4.38 6.88 7.34
N ALA A 108 3.07 6.69 7.18
CA ALA A 108 2.50 6.02 6.01
C ALA A 108 2.84 6.76 4.70
N TYR A 109 2.62 8.09 4.66
CA TYR A 109 2.85 8.88 3.47
C TYR A 109 4.34 8.95 3.09
N ALA A 110 5.23 9.11 4.07
CA ALA A 110 6.68 9.16 3.82
C ALA A 110 7.21 7.82 3.30
N VAL A 111 6.73 6.70 3.83
CA VAL A 111 7.12 5.36 3.38
C VAL A 111 6.58 5.08 1.98
N TRP A 112 5.30 5.41 1.71
CA TRP A 112 4.67 5.26 0.39
C TRP A 112 5.45 6.01 -0.69
N THR A 113 5.53 7.34 -0.55
CA THR A 113 6.26 8.21 -1.49
C THR A 113 7.75 7.86 -1.59
N GLY A 114 8.35 7.43 -0.49
CA GLY A 114 9.74 7.00 -0.46
C GLY A 114 9.98 5.74 -1.30
N ILE A 115 9.12 4.73 -1.17
CA ILE A 115 9.14 3.52 -2.02
C ILE A 115 8.90 3.91 -3.49
N GLY A 116 7.89 4.76 -3.75
CA GLY A 116 7.59 5.27 -5.09
C GLY A 116 8.79 5.95 -5.74
N ALA A 117 9.44 6.88 -5.03
CA ALA A 117 10.60 7.62 -5.51
C ALA A 117 11.81 6.71 -5.78
N VAL A 118 12.15 5.82 -4.83
CA VAL A 118 13.28 4.90 -4.98
C VAL A 118 13.03 3.90 -6.11
N GLY A 119 11.85 3.30 -6.14
CA GLY A 119 11.48 2.35 -7.18
C GLY A 119 11.43 3.00 -8.56
N ALA A 120 10.81 4.16 -8.71
CA ALA A 120 10.75 4.88 -9.99
C ALA A 120 12.15 5.28 -10.46
N ALA A 121 13.04 5.71 -9.57
CA ALA A 121 14.42 6.04 -9.93
C ALA A 121 15.22 4.81 -10.37
N ILE A 122 15.10 3.68 -9.66
CA ILE A 122 15.74 2.42 -10.05
C ILE A 122 15.18 1.95 -11.40
N THR A 123 13.87 2.00 -11.59
CA THR A 123 13.24 1.64 -12.86
C THR A 123 13.66 2.57 -13.99
N GLY A 124 13.82 3.87 -13.75
CA GLY A 124 14.35 4.83 -14.73
C GLY A 124 15.79 4.51 -15.16
N ILE A 125 16.65 4.14 -14.20
CA ILE A 125 18.03 3.71 -14.49
C ILE A 125 18.02 2.42 -15.32
N VAL A 126 17.23 1.41 -14.91
CA VAL A 126 17.25 0.06 -15.52
C VAL A 126 16.51 0.00 -16.86
N LEU A 127 15.31 0.58 -16.97
CA LEU A 127 14.46 0.47 -18.16
C LEU A 127 14.65 1.62 -19.15
N LEU A 128 14.98 2.82 -18.67
CA LEU A 128 15.10 4.02 -19.52
C LEU A 128 16.55 4.43 -19.77
N GLY A 129 17.53 3.76 -19.13
CA GLY A 129 18.95 4.06 -19.28
C GLY A 129 19.33 5.42 -18.69
N GLU A 130 18.59 5.90 -17.70
CA GLU A 130 18.92 7.16 -17.03
C GLU A 130 20.27 7.07 -16.28
N SER A 131 20.95 8.22 -16.13
CA SER A 131 22.24 8.28 -15.46
C SER A 131 22.15 7.83 -13.99
N ALA A 132 22.98 6.83 -13.64
CA ALA A 132 23.23 6.36 -12.29
C ALA A 132 24.40 7.15 -11.65
N ASN A 133 24.29 8.48 -11.61
CA ASN A 133 25.29 9.33 -10.98
C ASN A 133 25.47 8.95 -9.48
N PRO A 134 26.71 8.84 -8.96
CA PRO A 134 26.97 8.59 -7.55
C PRO A 134 26.14 9.45 -6.58
N MET A 135 25.93 10.73 -6.89
CA MET A 135 25.13 11.64 -6.06
C MET A 135 23.64 11.26 -6.02
N ARG A 136 23.10 10.77 -7.15
CA ARG A 136 21.73 10.26 -7.23
C ARG A 136 21.59 9.03 -6.35
N LEU A 137 22.53 8.08 -6.45
CA LEU A 137 22.51 6.86 -5.65
C LEU A 137 22.67 7.14 -4.15
N ALA A 138 23.55 8.08 -3.77
CA ALA A 138 23.68 8.52 -2.38
C ALA A 138 22.38 9.13 -1.84
N SER A 139 21.68 9.93 -2.65
CA SER A 139 20.38 10.50 -2.27
C SER A 139 19.30 9.42 -2.10
N LEU A 140 19.25 8.43 -3.00
CA LEU A 140 18.34 7.29 -2.87
C LEU A 140 18.62 6.49 -1.60
N ALA A 141 19.90 6.28 -1.25
CA ALA A 141 20.27 5.62 -0.01
C ALA A 141 19.80 6.39 1.23
N LEU A 142 19.91 7.73 1.23
CA LEU A 142 19.38 8.57 2.32
C LEU A 142 17.86 8.47 2.46
N ILE A 143 17.11 8.39 1.35
CA ILE A 143 15.66 8.15 1.37
C ILE A 143 15.36 6.81 2.04
N VAL A 144 16.04 5.73 1.62
CA VAL A 144 15.86 4.40 2.21
C VAL A 144 16.20 4.38 3.70
N LEU A 145 17.28 5.05 4.10
CA LEU A 145 17.64 5.19 5.52
C LEU A 145 16.57 5.96 6.31
N GLY A 146 16.02 7.03 5.75
CA GLY A 146 14.91 7.78 6.34
C GLY A 146 13.65 6.94 6.53
N ILE A 147 13.28 6.14 5.53
CA ILE A 147 12.15 5.19 5.58
C ILE A 147 12.35 4.16 6.69
N ILE A 148 13.55 3.58 6.79
CA ILE A 148 13.88 2.60 7.84
C ILE A 148 13.79 3.26 9.22
N GLY A 149 14.33 4.48 9.38
CA GLY A 149 14.23 5.24 10.63
C GLY A 149 12.79 5.50 11.06
N LEU A 150 11.91 5.87 10.13
CA LEU A 150 10.48 6.08 10.41
C LEU A 150 9.77 4.79 10.84
N LYS A 151 10.07 3.65 10.20
CA LYS A 151 9.51 2.35 10.60
C LYS A 151 9.94 1.97 12.02
N LEU A 152 11.21 2.20 12.38
CA LEU A 152 11.71 1.90 13.71
C LEU A 152 11.11 2.82 14.79
N SER A 153 10.72 4.04 14.44
CA SER A 153 10.07 4.98 15.36
C SER A 153 8.59 4.69 15.64
N THR A 154 7.98 3.77 14.91
CA THR A 154 6.53 3.44 15.02
C THR A 154 6.28 2.25 15.96
N HIS A 155 7.11 2.10 17.00
CA HIS A 155 6.97 1.13 18.10
C HIS A 155 6.96 1.87 19.43
#